data_AF-A0A960HMS4-F1
#
_entry.id   AF-A0A960HMS4-F1
#
_cell.length_a   1.000
_cell.length_b   1.000
_cell.length_c   1.000
_cell.angle_alpha   90.00
_cell.angle_beta   90.00
_cell.angle_gamma   90.00
#
_symmetry.space_group_name_H-M   'P 1'
#
loop_
_entity.id
_entity.type
_entity.pdbx_description
1 polymer ?
#
loop_
_entity_poly.entity_id
_entity_poly.type
_entity_poly.pdbx_seq_one_letter_code
_entity_poly.pdbx_strand_id
1 'polypeptide(L)' 'MSHWRRVAQAIGVLVVILIVGTIGYLLLGFGFVDALYQTVTTVSTVGFREVEDLSTTGQVFTMVL' A
#
# COMPACT_ATOMS: atom_id res chain seq x y z
N MET A 1 -1.22 -17.65 -23.64
CA MET A 1 -1.41 -17.39 -22.19
C MET A 1 -2.88 -17.09 -21.95
N SER A 2 -3.61 -17.92 -21.19
CA SER A 2 -5.04 -17.69 -20.92
C SER A 2 -5.25 -16.33 -20.24
N HIS A 3 -6.27 -15.58 -20.67
CA HIS A 3 -6.61 -14.27 -20.09
C HIS A 3 -6.77 -14.35 -18.57
N TRP A 4 -7.32 -15.46 -18.07
CA TRP A 4 -7.47 -15.75 -16.65
C TRP A 4 -6.14 -15.78 -15.87
N ARG A 5 -5.08 -16.39 -16.44
CA ARG A 5 -3.76 -16.42 -15.79
C ARG A 5 -3.18 -15.02 -15.61
N ARG A 6 -3.40 -14.12 -16.58
CA ARG A 6 -2.92 -12.74 -16.51
C ARG A 6 -3.65 -11.94 -15.43
N VAL A 7 -4.97 -12.09 -15.35
CA VAL A 7 -5.77 -11.45 -14.30
C VAL A 7 -5.36 -11.96 -12.92
N ALA A 8 -5.21 -13.28 -12.75
CA ALA A 8 -4.76 -13.87 -11.49
C ALA A 8 -3.36 -13.38 -11.08
N GLN A 9 -2.44 -13.23 -12.05
CA GLN A 9 -1.12 -12.65 -11.80
C GLN A 9 -1.20 -11.18 -11.35
N ALA A 10 -2.01 -10.36 -12.02
CA ALA A 10 -2.19 -8.95 -11.64
C ALA A 10 -2.78 -8.81 -10.24
N ILE A 11 -3.80 -9.61 -9.89
CA ILE A 11 -4.37 -9.65 -8.54
C ILE A 11 -3.33 -10.12 -7.53
N GLY A 12 -2.53 -11.14 -7.86
CA GLY A 12 -1.45 -11.61 -6.99
C GLY A 12 -0.43 -10.52 -6.68
N VAL A 13 0.02 -9.77 -7.70
CA VAL A 13 0.94 -8.63 -7.50
C VAL A 13 0.28 -7.55 -6.65
N LEU A 14 -0.97 -7.19 -6.92
CA LEU A 14 -1.70 -6.20 -6.13
C LEU A 14 -1.78 -6.62 -4.65
N VAL A 15 -2.13 -7.88 -4.36
CA VAL A 15 -2.19 -8.40 -2.99
C VAL A 15 -0.82 -8.31 -2.30
N VAL A 16 0.28 -8.61 -3.02
CA VAL A 16 1.63 -8.47 -2.49
C VAL A 16 1.94 -7.01 -2.14
N ILE A 17 1.62 -6.06 -3.03
CA ILE A 17 1.81 -4.63 -2.78
C ILE A 17 0.99 -4.18 -1.56
N LEU A 18 -0.26 -4.62 -1.44
CA LEU A 18 -1.10 -4.28 -0.28
C LEU A 18 -0.53 -4.83 1.03
N ILE A 19 0.00 -6.06 1.03
CA ILE A 19 0.64 -6.66 2.22
C ILE A 19 1.92 -5.91 2.58
N VAL A 20 2.80 -5.67 1.59
CA VAL A 20 4.07 -4.96 1.80
C VAL A 20 3.83 -3.53 2.28
N GLY A 21 2.89 -2.82 1.66
CA GLY A 21 2.47 -1.48 2.06
C GLY A 21 1.96 -1.43 3.49
N THR A 22 1.02 -2.32 3.83
CA THR A 22 0.43 -2.37 5.17
C THR A 22 1.48 -2.68 6.22
N ILE A 23 2.36 -3.66 5.98
CA ILE A 23 3.47 -3.99 6.90
C ILE A 23 4.43 -2.81 7.04
N GLY A 24 4.77 -2.12 5.95
CA GLY A 24 5.67 -0.97 6.02
C GLY A 24 5.09 0.18 6.86
N TYR A 25 3.81 0.52 6.68
CA TYR A 25 3.17 1.54 7.52
C TYR A 25 3.01 1.10 8.99
N LEU A 26 2.75 -0.19 9.26
CA LEU A 26 2.77 -0.73 10.63
C LEU A 26 4.15 -0.53 11.29
N LEU A 27 5.24 -0.78 10.55
CA LEU A 27 6.61 -0.56 11.04
C LEU A 27 6.94 0.94 11.23
N LEU A 28 6.22 1.82 10.53
CA LEU A 28 6.30 3.27 10.70
C LEU A 28 5.43 3.79 11.86
N GLY A 29 4.69 2.92 12.55
CA GLY A 29 3.94 3.25 13.76
C GLY A 29 2.43 3.36 13.58
N PHE A 30 1.91 3.16 12.37
CA PHE A 30 0.48 3.28 12.09
C PHE A 30 -0.31 2.16 12.77
N GLY A 31 -1.55 2.45 13.18
CA GLY A 31 -2.52 1.41 13.52
C GLY A 31 -2.81 0.47 12.33
N PHE A 32 -3.22 -0.78 12.57
CA PHE A 32 -3.45 -1.74 11.49
C PHE A 32 -4.47 -1.26 10.44
N VAL A 33 -5.58 -0.69 10.89
CA VAL A 33 -6.62 -0.17 9.99
C VAL A 33 -6.11 1.04 9.22
N ASP A 34 -5.38 1.93 9.88
CA ASP A 34 -4.83 3.15 9.28
C ASP A 34 -3.73 2.82 8.27
N ALA A 35 -2.87 1.85 8.57
CA ALA A 35 -1.85 1.32 7.68
C ALA A 35 -2.46 0.70 6.41
N LEU A 36 -3.50 -0.13 6.58
CA LEU A 36 -4.21 -0.73 5.44
C LEU A 36 -4.93 0.34 4.62
N TYR A 37 -5.60 1.28 5.27
CA TYR A 37 -6.29 2.39 4.62
C TYR A 37 -5.32 3.26 3.82
N GLN A 38 -4.23 3.71 4.43
CA GLN A 38 -3.17 4.49 3.78
C GLN A 38 -2.57 3.75 2.58
N THR A 39 -2.35 2.43 2.69
CA THR A 39 -1.86 1.61 1.58
C THR A 39 -2.86 1.59 0.43
N VAL A 40 -4.14 1.35 0.71
CA VAL A 40 -5.19 1.29 -0.31
C VAL A 40 -5.36 2.64 -1.01
N THR A 41 -5.41 3.75 -0.28
CA THR A 41 -5.56 5.09 -0.87
C THR A 41 -4.35 5.50 -1.71
N THR A 42 -3.15 5.06 -1.33
CA THR A 42 -1.90 5.27 -2.10
C THR A 42 -1.95 4.51 -3.42
N VAL A 43 -2.13 3.18 -3.37
CA VAL A 43 -2.08 2.30 -4.56
C VAL A 43 -3.24 2.57 -5.52
N SER A 44 -4.42 2.93 -4.99
CA SER A 44 -5.57 3.32 -5.81
C SER A 44 -5.46 4.73 -6.39
N THR A 45 -4.41 5.49 -6.06
CA THR A 45 -4.19 6.89 -6.47
C THR A 45 -5.30 7.85 -6.02
N VAL A 46 -6.09 7.44 -5.03
CA VAL A 46 -7.11 8.31 -4.42
C VAL A 46 -6.44 9.44 -3.63
N GLY A 47 -5.38 9.13 -2.88
CA GLY A 47 -4.53 10.15 -2.24
C GLY A 47 -5.29 11.12 -1.31
N PHE A 48 -6.16 10.60 -0.43
CA PHE A 48 -6.67 11.42 0.68
C PHE A 48 -5.51 11.91 1.55
N ARG A 49 -5.74 12.95 2.37
CA ARG A 49 -4.76 13.38 3.38
C ARG A 49 -4.26 12.18 4.19
N GLU A 50 -2.99 12.25 4.55
CA GLU A 50 -2.32 11.24 5.38
C GLU A 50 -3.09 11.06 6.69
N VAL A 51 -3.29 9.80 7.10
CA VAL A 51 -4.00 9.48 8.35
C VAL A 51 -3.17 9.91 9.57
N GLU A 52 -1.84 9.76 9.46
CA GLU A 52 -0.85 10.20 10.45
C GLU A 52 0.26 10.98 9.75
N ASP A 53 0.95 11.86 10.49
CA ASP A 53 2.03 12.69 9.94
C ASP A 53 3.18 11.80 9.40
N LEU A 54 3.46 11.89 8.09
CA LEU A 54 4.58 11.17 7.51
C LEU A 54 5.92 11.83 7.85
N SER A 55 6.75 11.12 8.61
CA SER A 55 8.18 11.42 8.70
C SER A 55 8.86 11.37 7.33
N THR A 56 10.06 11.94 7.18
CA THR A 56 10.83 11.86 5.93
C THR A 56 11.02 10.42 5.44
N THR A 57 11.26 9.48 6.36
CA THR A 57 11.36 8.05 6.02
C THR A 57 10.02 7.49 5.52
N GLY A 58 8.91 7.90 6.14
CA GLY A 58 7.57 7.53 5.71
C GLY A 58 7.26 8.04 4.31
N GLN A 59 7.60 9.27 3.99
CA GLN A 59 7.43 9.84 2.64
C GLN A 59 8.23 9.06 1.59
N VAL A 60 9.49 8.74 1.87
CA VAL A 60 10.34 7.95 0.94
C VAL A 60 9.76 6.55 0.76
N PHE A 61 9.27 5.92 1.82
CA PHE A 61 8.58 4.64 1.73
C PHE A 61 7.34 4.73 0.84
N THR A 62 6.48 5.72 1.04
CA THR A 62 5.27 5.96 0.24
C THR A 62 5.58 6.20 -1.24
N MET A 63 6.70 6.85 -1.57
CA MET A 63 7.12 7.04 -2.97
C MET A 63 7.55 5.75 -3.67
N VAL A 64 8.06 4.77 -2.93
CA VAL A 64 8.52 3.48 -3.47
C VAL A 64 7.37 2.48 -3.58
N LEU A 65 6.38 2.60 -2.69
CA LEU A 65 5.19 1.75 -2.62
C LEU A 65 4.26 1.95 -3.83
#